data_AF-A0A4R7SPV2-F1
#
_entry.id   AF-A0A4R7SPV2-F1
#
_cell.length_a   1.000
_cell.length_b   1.000
_cell.length_c   1.000
_cell.angle_alpha   90.00
_cell.angle_beta   90.00
_cell.angle_gamma   90.00
#
_symmetry.space_group_name_H-M   'P 1'
#
loop_
_entity.id
_entity.type
_entity.pdbx_description
1 polymer ?
#
loop_
_entity_poly.entity_id
_entity_poly.type
_entity_poly.pdbx_seq_one_letter_code
_entity_poly.pdbx_strand_id
1 'polypeptide(L)'
;MKLSEALGKTIGDFCGNRFTNSGDNHCAHFVCHVLEVDAGYTCKMHNNGSHPGACLRVQELFSICPQVGNWKDNANEMCIVFVTDKMNVDLDKHTMRNVPKKHVGIFSEGLVYHYSNTADLVISQRAKDFLARFQGSYGGKQGLFFGTFPSGATIPDLANAVSVPASVSVNGNQGMQPVIRPVPVSGGKKDYYATLPGVNEFYVARSTSYLSNEGLYQPSSKLEGPRYKISDFTGRYETVAGLLGVIAAGESGGYFNRLNSYDRAAFTFGFLQLAAHTPKDNLILLFRRLAAENTAFQGLFPDLKVIDGVLHRLVGTHSVSLEKAYPRPGHPNELNLKDFMSYLNPDLAKVDDLELSVTARMVHLANMDEEANALQVKVAADITMGKLRDRYAHWYGLDGVSDLICTAIADIHHQGRGTKTQVKAALAAGSTVQKKLDALCKIGGESYASRCATLKRALAQAKADGHLGISVFDQGSGLFKPTEGWLE
;
A
#
# COMPACT_ATOMS: atom_id res chain seq x y z
N MET A 1 -7.67 -21.39 1.56
CA MET A 1 -7.81 -22.78 2.08
C MET A 1 -6.55 -23.14 2.84
N LYS A 2 -6.65 -23.87 3.95
CA LYS A 2 -5.45 -24.34 4.66
C LYS A 2 -4.83 -25.53 3.93
N LEU A 3 -3.50 -25.60 3.89
CA LEU A 3 -2.80 -26.74 3.27
C LEU A 3 -3.11 -28.08 3.99
N SER A 4 -3.39 -28.04 5.29
CA SER A 4 -3.83 -29.22 6.05
C SER A 4 -5.19 -29.76 5.57
N GLU A 5 -6.08 -28.91 5.06
CA GLU A 5 -7.38 -29.32 4.50
C GLU A 5 -7.23 -30.00 3.13
N ALA A 6 -6.05 -29.92 2.52
CA ALA A 6 -5.74 -30.64 1.30
C ALA A 6 -5.34 -32.09 1.57
N LEU A 7 -4.86 -32.42 2.78
CA LEU A 7 -4.33 -33.75 3.10
C LEU A 7 -5.38 -34.84 2.89
N GLY A 8 -4.97 -35.94 2.26
CA GLY A 8 -5.83 -37.08 1.97
C GLY A 8 -6.80 -36.88 0.80
N LYS A 9 -6.88 -35.66 0.23
CA LYS A 9 -7.68 -35.41 -0.98
C LYS A 9 -6.99 -35.95 -2.23
N THR A 10 -7.80 -36.42 -3.16
CA THR A 10 -7.42 -36.82 -4.52
C THR A 10 -7.46 -35.60 -5.44
N ILE A 11 -6.92 -35.72 -6.66
CA ILE A 11 -6.99 -34.63 -7.63
C ILE A 11 -8.44 -34.32 -8.08
N GLY A 12 -9.34 -35.31 -7.99
CA GLY A 12 -10.76 -35.15 -8.29
C GLY A 12 -11.47 -34.17 -7.38
N ASP A 13 -10.96 -33.98 -6.17
CA ASP A 13 -11.49 -32.99 -5.20
C ASP A 13 -11.14 -31.55 -5.59
N PHE A 14 -10.19 -31.35 -6.51
CA PHE A 14 -9.74 -30.03 -6.97
C PHE A 14 -10.14 -29.73 -8.41
N CYS A 15 -10.10 -30.72 -9.30
CA CYS A 15 -10.22 -30.50 -10.74
C CYS A 15 -11.65 -30.68 -11.28
N GLY A 16 -12.38 -29.56 -11.45
CA GLY A 16 -13.67 -29.55 -12.14
C GLY A 16 -13.59 -29.88 -13.65
N ASN A 17 -12.40 -29.82 -14.25
CA ASN A 17 -12.17 -30.11 -15.67
C ASN A 17 -11.96 -31.61 -15.97
N ARG A 18 -12.15 -32.50 -14.98
CA ARG A 18 -12.10 -33.98 -15.11
C ARG A 18 -10.75 -34.54 -15.57
N PHE A 19 -9.65 -33.81 -15.38
CA PHE A 19 -8.30 -34.31 -15.61
C PHE A 19 -7.80 -35.04 -14.35
N THR A 20 -8.39 -36.20 -14.06
CA THR A 20 -8.32 -36.85 -12.73
C THR A 20 -7.91 -38.31 -12.77
N ASN A 21 -7.26 -38.77 -13.85
CA ASN A 21 -6.83 -40.16 -13.99
C ASN A 21 -5.59 -40.43 -13.13
N SER A 22 -5.66 -41.38 -12.21
CA SER A 22 -4.57 -41.72 -11.29
C SER A 22 -3.28 -42.20 -11.95
N GLY A 23 -3.31 -42.57 -13.24
CA GLY A 23 -2.13 -42.85 -14.05
C GLY A 23 -1.34 -41.60 -14.51
N ASP A 24 -1.92 -40.41 -14.39
CA ASP A 24 -1.29 -39.14 -14.78
C ASP A 24 -0.45 -38.53 -13.65
N ASN A 25 0.49 -37.66 -14.02
CA ASN A 25 1.29 -36.92 -13.05
C ASN A 25 0.54 -35.67 -12.57
N HIS A 26 0.09 -35.67 -11.31
CA HIS A 26 -0.75 -34.60 -10.76
C HIS A 26 -0.03 -33.65 -9.80
N CYS A 27 1.30 -33.71 -9.69
CA CYS A 27 2.06 -32.86 -8.77
C CYS A 27 1.88 -31.36 -9.03
N ALA A 28 2.13 -30.88 -10.25
CA ALA A 28 1.89 -29.49 -10.64
C ALA A 28 0.40 -29.15 -10.65
N HIS A 29 -0.43 -30.11 -11.06
CA HIS A 29 -1.87 -29.95 -11.16
C HIS A 29 -2.50 -29.60 -9.79
N PHE A 30 -2.11 -30.33 -8.74
CA PHE A 30 -2.49 -30.05 -7.35
C PHE A 30 -2.03 -28.66 -6.92
N VAL A 31 -0.73 -28.36 -7.05
CA VAL A 31 -0.16 -27.08 -6.61
C VAL A 31 -0.87 -25.91 -7.29
N CYS A 32 -1.13 -26.01 -8.59
CA CYS A 32 -1.76 -24.93 -9.35
C CYS A 32 -3.26 -24.78 -9.07
N HIS A 33 -3.97 -25.84 -8.67
CA HIS A 33 -5.34 -25.69 -8.18
C HIS A 33 -5.39 -25.01 -6.82
N VAL A 34 -4.51 -25.41 -5.89
CA VAL A 34 -4.44 -24.79 -4.56
C VAL A 34 -4.05 -23.31 -4.65
N LEU A 35 -3.17 -22.97 -5.59
CA LEU A 35 -2.70 -21.61 -5.80
C LEU A 35 -3.50 -20.82 -6.85
N GLU A 36 -4.53 -21.42 -7.46
CA GLU A 36 -5.31 -20.81 -8.55
C GLU A 36 -4.48 -20.28 -9.74
N VAL A 37 -3.44 -21.02 -10.13
CA VAL A 37 -2.51 -20.66 -11.21
C VAL A 37 -2.98 -21.23 -12.56
N ASP A 38 -3.60 -20.39 -13.38
CA ASP A 38 -4.03 -20.68 -14.76
C ASP A 38 -2.98 -20.17 -15.76
N ALA A 39 -1.93 -20.97 -15.99
CA ALA A 39 -0.83 -20.60 -16.89
C ALA A 39 -0.25 -21.82 -17.63
N GLY A 40 0.31 -21.56 -18.82
CA GLY A 40 0.90 -22.61 -19.66
C GLY A 40 -0.16 -23.62 -20.14
N TYR A 41 0.22 -24.90 -20.17
CA TYR A 41 -0.68 -25.99 -20.54
C TYR A 41 -1.52 -26.43 -19.34
N THR A 42 -2.84 -26.24 -19.41
CA THR A 42 -3.74 -26.42 -18.26
C THR A 42 -4.74 -27.58 -18.42
N CYS A 43 -5.32 -28.02 -17.30
CA CYS A 43 -6.38 -29.04 -17.30
C CYS A 43 -7.59 -28.65 -18.15
N LYS A 44 -7.91 -27.35 -18.20
CA LYS A 44 -8.96 -26.79 -19.04
C LYS A 44 -8.65 -27.01 -20.52
N MET A 45 -7.42 -26.70 -20.95
CA MET A 45 -6.98 -26.92 -22.33
C MET A 45 -6.92 -28.40 -22.70
N HIS A 46 -6.47 -29.27 -21.78
CA HIS A 46 -6.32 -30.69 -22.04
C HIS A 46 -7.66 -31.39 -22.31
N ASN A 47 -8.68 -31.10 -21.49
CA ASN A 47 -9.99 -31.75 -21.58
C ASN A 47 -11.08 -30.90 -22.25
N ASN A 48 -10.71 -29.73 -22.81
CA ASN A 48 -11.68 -28.75 -23.32
C ASN A 48 -12.77 -28.40 -22.28
N GLY A 49 -12.33 -28.16 -21.04
CA GLY A 49 -13.21 -27.98 -19.88
C GLY A 49 -13.79 -26.56 -19.74
N SER A 50 -14.81 -26.42 -18.90
CA SER A 50 -15.52 -25.16 -18.64
C SER A 50 -15.16 -24.49 -17.29
N HIS A 51 -14.39 -25.16 -16.44
CA HIS A 51 -13.97 -24.64 -15.12
C HIS A 51 -12.60 -23.94 -15.23
N PRO A 52 -12.22 -23.08 -14.24
CA PRO A 52 -10.89 -22.48 -14.20
C PRO A 52 -9.76 -23.50 -14.40
N GLY A 53 -8.75 -23.13 -15.20
CA GLY A 53 -7.63 -24.01 -15.52
C GLY A 53 -6.57 -24.00 -14.42
N ALA A 54 -5.82 -25.10 -14.31
CA ALA A 54 -4.63 -25.20 -13.49
C ALA A 54 -3.48 -25.77 -14.33
N CYS A 55 -2.29 -25.17 -14.22
CA CYS A 55 -1.10 -25.62 -14.94
C CYS A 55 -0.78 -27.10 -14.63
N LEU A 56 -0.54 -27.89 -15.67
CA LEU A 56 -0.23 -29.33 -15.56
C LEU A 56 1.27 -29.64 -15.52
N ARG A 57 2.13 -28.64 -15.74
CA ARG A 57 3.54 -28.88 -16.05
C ARG A 57 4.47 -28.16 -15.08
N VAL A 58 5.26 -28.93 -14.34
CA VAL A 58 6.22 -28.43 -13.33
C VAL A 58 7.19 -27.39 -13.90
N GLN A 59 7.73 -27.61 -15.10
CA GLN A 59 8.69 -26.68 -15.68
C GLN A 59 8.07 -25.36 -16.13
N GLU A 60 6.79 -25.38 -16.52
CA GLU A 60 6.06 -24.16 -16.88
C GLU A 60 5.73 -23.37 -15.62
N LEU A 61 5.27 -24.04 -14.56
CA LEU A 61 5.11 -23.45 -13.23
C LEU A 61 6.42 -22.84 -12.69
N PHE A 62 7.54 -23.53 -12.88
CA PHE A 62 8.86 -23.01 -12.50
C PHE A 62 9.20 -21.71 -13.22
N SER A 63 8.97 -21.64 -14.53
CA SER A 63 9.31 -20.47 -15.37
C SER A 63 8.47 -19.22 -15.10
N ILE A 64 7.30 -19.37 -14.49
CA ILE A 64 6.41 -18.24 -14.16
C ILE A 64 6.54 -17.77 -12.71
N CYS A 65 7.36 -18.46 -11.90
CA CYS A 65 7.72 -17.98 -10.57
C CYS A 65 8.51 -16.66 -10.74
N PRO A 66 8.19 -15.58 -10.01
CA PRO A 66 8.94 -14.33 -10.13
C PRO A 66 10.42 -14.47 -9.79
N GLN A 67 10.72 -15.38 -8.86
CA GLN A 67 12.07 -15.74 -8.45
C GLN A 67 12.14 -17.26 -8.26
N VAL A 68 13.27 -17.83 -8.67
CA VAL A 68 13.67 -19.22 -8.39
C VAL A 68 15.09 -19.23 -7.84
N GLY A 69 15.41 -20.22 -7.02
CA GLY A 69 16.74 -20.32 -6.41
C GLY A 69 17.04 -21.68 -5.79
N ASN A 70 18.26 -21.84 -5.27
CA ASN A 70 18.61 -23.07 -4.54
C ASN A 70 17.87 -23.13 -3.21
N TRP A 71 17.50 -24.32 -2.78
CA TRP A 71 16.79 -24.51 -1.51
C TRP A 71 17.51 -24.00 -0.27
N LYS A 72 18.84 -24.04 -0.26
CA LYS A 72 19.64 -23.48 0.85
C LYS A 72 19.45 -21.97 1.02
N ASP A 73 19.02 -21.29 -0.03
CA ASP A 73 18.77 -19.85 -0.07
C ASP A 73 17.28 -19.56 0.29
N ASN A 74 16.48 -20.59 0.56
CA ASN A 74 15.11 -20.45 1.09
C ASN A 74 15.17 -20.22 2.60
N ALA A 75 14.59 -19.13 3.09
CA ALA A 75 14.61 -18.75 4.50
C ALA A 75 13.53 -19.45 5.37
N ASN A 76 13.13 -20.67 4.99
CA ASN A 76 12.06 -21.46 5.63
C ASN A 76 10.65 -20.83 5.58
N GLU A 77 10.35 -20.01 4.57
CA GLU A 77 9.00 -19.49 4.37
C GLU A 77 8.25 -20.12 3.21
N MET A 78 6.93 -19.86 3.19
CA MET A 78 6.01 -20.57 2.33
C MET A 78 6.31 -20.28 0.86
N CYS A 79 6.58 -21.33 0.09
CA CYS A 79 6.98 -21.22 -1.29
C CYS A 79 6.60 -22.47 -2.07
N ILE A 80 6.77 -22.41 -3.39
CA ILE A 80 6.73 -23.61 -4.21
C ILE A 80 8.10 -24.29 -4.11
N VAL A 81 8.12 -25.55 -3.71
CA VAL A 81 9.33 -26.36 -3.69
C VAL A 81 9.34 -27.29 -4.89
N PHE A 82 10.45 -27.27 -5.62
CA PHE A 82 10.71 -28.13 -6.76
C PHE A 82 11.83 -29.11 -6.43
N VAL A 83 11.73 -30.32 -6.96
CA VAL A 83 12.79 -31.33 -6.85
C VAL A 83 13.03 -31.99 -8.20
N THR A 84 14.29 -32.00 -8.62
CA THR A 84 14.76 -32.71 -9.82
C THR A 84 16.29 -32.84 -9.76
N ASP A 85 16.91 -33.53 -10.73
CA ASP A 85 18.36 -33.55 -10.87
C ASP A 85 18.89 -32.13 -11.10
N LYS A 86 19.97 -31.74 -10.41
CA LYS A 86 20.55 -30.39 -10.50
C LYS A 86 20.88 -29.98 -11.94
N MET A 87 21.21 -30.93 -12.82
CA MET A 87 21.50 -30.66 -14.23
C MET A 87 20.27 -30.25 -15.06
N ASN A 88 19.07 -30.34 -14.48
CA ASN A 88 17.82 -29.96 -15.13
C ASN A 88 17.41 -28.51 -14.85
N VAL A 89 18.12 -27.78 -13.99
CA VAL A 89 17.77 -26.41 -13.62
C VAL A 89 18.91 -25.46 -14.02
N ASP A 90 18.56 -24.42 -14.76
CA ASP A 90 19.42 -23.29 -15.07
C ASP A 90 18.80 -22.05 -14.40
N LEU A 91 19.31 -21.71 -13.21
CA LEU A 91 18.78 -20.62 -12.38
C LEU A 91 19.03 -19.26 -13.03
N ASP A 92 20.17 -19.09 -13.71
CA ASP A 92 20.52 -17.83 -14.38
C ASP A 92 19.58 -17.53 -15.55
N LYS A 93 19.20 -18.58 -16.30
CA LYS A 93 18.21 -18.45 -17.38
C LYS A 93 16.78 -18.59 -16.91
N HIS A 94 16.54 -18.85 -15.63
CA HIS A 94 15.21 -19.07 -15.07
C HIS A 94 14.45 -20.21 -15.78
N THR A 95 15.13 -21.35 -16.03
CA THR A 95 14.52 -22.48 -16.75
C THR A 95 14.70 -23.81 -16.04
N MET A 96 13.73 -24.71 -16.25
CA MET A 96 13.79 -26.11 -15.87
C MET A 96 13.52 -26.99 -17.09
N ARG A 97 14.33 -28.04 -17.29
CA ARG A 97 14.16 -28.97 -18.41
C ARG A 97 12.87 -29.76 -18.27
N ASN A 98 12.18 -29.97 -19.41
CA ASN A 98 11.02 -30.85 -19.45
C ASN A 98 11.45 -32.33 -19.41
N VAL A 99 11.64 -32.89 -18.21
CA VAL A 99 11.98 -34.31 -17.99
C VAL A 99 10.93 -35.03 -17.13
N PRO A 100 10.77 -36.37 -17.21
CA PRO A 100 9.82 -37.09 -16.36
C PRO A 100 10.16 -37.06 -14.86
N LYS A 101 11.45 -37.01 -14.52
CA LYS A 101 11.97 -37.07 -13.15
C LYS A 101 12.02 -35.68 -12.50
N LYS A 102 10.85 -35.14 -12.18
CA LYS A 102 10.69 -33.87 -11.46
C LYS A 102 9.40 -33.89 -10.66
N HIS A 103 9.40 -33.22 -9.52
CA HIS A 103 8.21 -33.12 -8.65
C HIS A 103 8.12 -31.72 -8.04
N VAL A 104 6.92 -31.37 -7.58
CA VAL A 104 6.64 -30.06 -6.98
C VAL A 104 5.67 -30.19 -5.80
N GLY A 105 5.79 -29.28 -4.84
CA GLY A 105 4.88 -29.14 -3.72
C GLY A 105 4.85 -27.70 -3.21
N ILE A 106 4.03 -27.46 -2.20
CA ILE A 106 3.98 -26.20 -1.46
C ILE A 106 4.66 -26.45 -0.13
N PHE A 107 5.77 -25.75 0.12
CA PHE A 107 6.41 -25.79 1.42
C PHE A 107 5.73 -24.79 2.34
N SER A 108 5.40 -25.20 3.56
CA SER A 108 4.84 -24.37 4.64
C SER A 108 5.21 -24.97 5.98
N GLU A 109 5.67 -24.16 6.93
CA GLU A 109 5.94 -24.56 8.32
C GLU A 109 6.82 -25.82 8.45
N GLY A 110 7.85 -25.95 7.62
CA GLY A 110 8.78 -27.09 7.65
C GLY A 110 8.28 -28.34 6.93
N LEU A 111 7.04 -28.34 6.45
CA LEU A 111 6.41 -29.43 5.70
C LEU A 111 6.27 -29.06 4.22
N VAL A 112 6.39 -30.07 3.36
CA VAL A 112 6.07 -29.98 1.94
C VAL A 112 4.76 -30.71 1.70
N TYR A 113 3.73 -29.97 1.32
CA TYR A 113 2.44 -30.49 0.89
C TYR A 113 2.51 -30.76 -0.61
N HIS A 114 2.31 -32.01 -1.02
CA HIS A 114 2.39 -32.38 -2.42
C HIS A 114 1.50 -33.56 -2.75
N TYR A 115 1.10 -33.65 -4.02
CA TYR A 115 0.43 -34.84 -4.52
C TYR A 115 1.41 -36.01 -4.59
N SER A 116 1.03 -37.18 -4.12
CA SER A 116 1.80 -38.42 -4.24
C SER A 116 1.14 -39.31 -5.29
N ASN A 117 1.67 -39.32 -6.53
CA ASN A 117 1.08 -40.13 -7.61
C ASN A 117 0.96 -41.63 -7.25
N THR A 118 1.89 -42.17 -6.45
CA THR A 118 1.83 -43.58 -5.99
C THR A 118 0.73 -43.83 -4.95
N ALA A 119 0.39 -42.83 -4.14
CA ALA A 119 -0.65 -42.95 -3.11
C ALA A 119 -2.00 -42.40 -3.58
N ASP A 120 -2.01 -41.75 -4.75
CA ASP A 120 -3.12 -41.04 -5.35
C ASP A 120 -3.83 -40.04 -4.42
N LEU A 121 -3.05 -39.35 -3.59
CA LEU A 121 -3.57 -38.35 -2.65
C LEU A 121 -2.52 -37.32 -2.28
N VAL A 122 -2.96 -36.19 -1.71
CA VAL A 122 -2.09 -35.17 -1.13
C VAL A 122 -1.54 -35.66 0.21
N ILE A 123 -0.21 -35.64 0.34
CA ILE A 123 0.50 -35.92 1.59
C ILE A 123 1.32 -34.71 2.03
N SER A 124 1.79 -34.74 3.26
CA SER A 124 2.85 -33.86 3.74
C SER A 124 4.01 -34.65 4.32
N GLN A 125 5.21 -34.08 4.22
CA GLN A 125 6.44 -34.62 4.79
C GLN A 125 7.45 -33.50 5.02
N ARG A 126 8.44 -33.69 5.88
CA ARG A 126 9.49 -32.67 6.09
C ARG A 126 10.30 -32.49 4.81
N ALA A 127 10.82 -31.29 4.55
CA ALA A 127 11.62 -31.03 3.33
C ALA A 127 12.81 -32.00 3.14
N LYS A 128 13.45 -32.43 4.24
CA LYS A 128 14.52 -33.44 4.21
C LYS A 128 14.02 -34.81 3.74
N ASP A 129 12.83 -35.21 4.18
CA ASP A 129 12.22 -36.52 3.87
C ASP A 129 11.67 -36.48 2.44
N PHE A 130 11.16 -35.32 2.01
CA PHE A 130 10.78 -35.01 0.63
C PHE A 130 11.97 -35.19 -0.32
N LEU A 131 13.12 -34.56 -0.05
CA LEU A 131 14.32 -34.75 -0.86
C LEU A 131 14.80 -36.21 -0.85
N ALA A 132 14.88 -36.85 0.33
CA ALA A 132 15.35 -38.22 0.46
C ALA A 132 14.49 -39.21 -0.36
N ARG A 133 13.16 -39.02 -0.35
CA ARG A 133 12.22 -39.81 -1.15
C ARG A 133 12.56 -39.73 -2.65
N PHE A 134 12.68 -38.53 -3.18
CA PHE A 134 12.95 -38.35 -4.62
C PHE A 134 14.39 -38.70 -5.00
N GLN A 135 15.35 -38.55 -4.08
CA GLN A 135 16.71 -39.06 -4.27
C GLN A 135 16.72 -40.58 -4.44
N GLY A 136 15.91 -41.32 -3.66
CA GLY A 136 15.76 -42.78 -3.80
C GLY A 136 14.98 -43.20 -5.04
N SER A 137 13.91 -42.48 -5.40
CA SER A 137 13.04 -42.85 -6.53
C SER A 137 13.56 -42.41 -7.89
N TYR A 138 14.24 -41.26 -8.01
CA TYR A 138 14.67 -40.71 -9.30
C TYR A 138 16.14 -41.00 -9.62
N GLY A 139 16.99 -41.30 -8.62
CA GLY A 139 18.44 -41.45 -8.78
C GLY A 139 19.13 -40.11 -9.11
N GLY A 140 20.41 -40.14 -9.53
CA GLY A 140 21.14 -38.91 -9.90
C GLY A 140 21.51 -38.01 -8.70
N LYS A 141 21.80 -36.73 -8.96
CA LYS A 141 22.11 -35.74 -7.92
C LYS A 141 20.92 -34.81 -7.75
N GLN A 142 19.90 -35.27 -7.03
CA GLN A 142 18.69 -34.48 -6.82
C GLN A 142 19.01 -33.22 -6.01
N GLY A 143 18.31 -32.13 -6.34
CA GLY A 143 18.36 -30.87 -5.63
C GLY A 143 16.95 -30.37 -5.33
N LEU A 144 16.81 -29.69 -4.20
CA LEU A 144 15.64 -28.86 -3.95
C LEU A 144 15.90 -27.45 -4.49
N PHE A 145 14.87 -26.87 -5.07
CA PHE A 145 14.83 -25.49 -5.54
C PHE A 145 13.55 -24.85 -5.01
N PHE A 146 13.61 -23.57 -4.68
CA PHE A 146 12.40 -22.81 -4.36
C PHE A 146 11.97 -21.99 -5.58
N GLY A 147 10.67 -21.71 -5.66
CA GLY A 147 10.11 -20.65 -6.47
C GLY A 147 9.09 -19.86 -5.67
N THR A 148 9.12 -18.53 -5.80
CA THR A 148 8.11 -17.65 -5.22
C THR A 148 6.79 -17.79 -5.97
N PHE A 149 5.67 -17.55 -5.29
CA PHE A 149 4.36 -17.69 -5.91
C PHE A 149 4.19 -16.81 -7.17
N PRO A 150 3.64 -17.35 -8.28
CA PRO A 150 3.30 -16.59 -9.48
C PRO A 150 2.41 -15.38 -9.18
N SER A 151 2.52 -14.34 -10.00
CA SER A 151 1.68 -13.16 -9.85
C SER A 151 0.20 -13.53 -10.04
N GLY A 152 -0.62 -13.25 -9.02
CA GLY A 152 -2.05 -13.60 -9.01
C GLY A 152 -2.36 -14.97 -8.38
N ALA A 153 -1.37 -15.69 -7.86
CA ALA A 153 -1.60 -16.90 -7.10
C ALA A 153 -2.30 -16.62 -5.77
N THR A 154 -3.28 -17.44 -5.43
CA THR A 154 -3.93 -17.46 -4.11
C THR A 154 -3.01 -18.13 -3.09
N ILE A 155 -2.66 -17.42 -2.02
CA ILE A 155 -1.75 -17.93 -1.00
C ILE A 155 -2.54 -18.77 0.02
N PRO A 156 -2.16 -20.02 0.29
CA PRO A 156 -2.86 -20.88 1.24
C PRO A 156 -2.76 -20.36 2.67
N ASP A 157 -3.80 -20.62 3.45
CA ASP A 157 -3.85 -20.26 4.86
C ASP A 157 -2.89 -21.15 5.67
N LEU A 158 -2.19 -20.59 6.66
CA LEU A 158 -1.32 -21.35 7.56
C LEU A 158 -2.17 -22.32 8.41
N ALA A 159 -1.61 -23.50 8.71
CA ALA A 159 -2.35 -24.62 9.30
C ALA A 159 -2.87 -24.32 10.72
N ASN A 160 -2.28 -23.35 11.43
CA ASN A 160 -2.65 -22.98 12.79
C ASN A 160 -3.37 -21.63 12.89
N ALA A 161 -4.58 -21.56 12.33
CA ALA A 161 -5.62 -20.70 12.88
C ALA A 161 -6.64 -21.58 13.60
N VAL A 162 -6.32 -21.99 14.82
CA VAL A 162 -7.29 -22.64 15.72
C VAL A 162 -8.06 -21.53 16.42
N SER A 163 -9.39 -21.58 16.33
CA SER A 163 -10.29 -20.82 17.19
C SER A 163 -10.03 -21.19 18.65
N VAL A 164 -9.47 -20.27 19.45
CA VAL A 164 -9.33 -20.45 20.91
C VAL A 164 -9.65 -19.13 21.62
N PRO A 165 -10.33 -19.17 22.78
CA PRO A 165 -10.79 -17.98 23.50
C PRO A 165 -9.63 -17.16 24.04
N ALA A 166 -9.97 -15.98 24.54
CA ALA A 166 -9.08 -15.00 25.16
C ALA A 166 -7.89 -15.62 25.92
N SER A 167 -6.73 -15.02 25.69
CA SER A 167 -5.42 -15.23 26.35
C SER A 167 -4.64 -16.47 25.92
N VAL A 168 -3.63 -16.28 25.06
CA VAL A 168 -2.18 -16.47 25.33
C VAL A 168 -1.39 -15.90 24.13
N SER A 169 -0.51 -14.92 24.41
CA SER A 169 0.36 -14.24 23.44
C SER A 169 1.48 -15.14 22.92
N VAL A 170 1.74 -15.13 21.61
CA VAL A 170 2.94 -15.72 20.99
C VAL A 170 3.77 -14.60 20.36
N ASN A 171 4.92 -14.34 20.95
CA ASN A 171 5.85 -13.28 20.56
C ASN A 171 6.55 -13.60 19.22
N GLY A 172 6.11 -12.92 18.17
CA GLY A 172 6.95 -12.54 17.04
C GLY A 172 6.58 -11.10 16.69
N ASN A 173 7.33 -10.13 17.21
CA ASN A 173 7.12 -8.67 17.15
C ASN A 173 5.83 -8.23 16.44
N GLN A 174 4.67 -8.54 17.03
CA GLN A 174 3.42 -7.92 16.63
C GLN A 174 3.47 -6.54 17.25
N GLY A 175 3.54 -5.50 16.41
CA GLY A 175 3.39 -4.12 16.87
C GLY A 175 2.11 -3.99 17.67
N MET A 176 2.01 -2.96 18.51
CA MET A 176 0.86 -2.83 19.44
C MET A 176 -0.47 -3.00 18.68
N GLN A 177 -1.19 -4.10 18.97
CA GLN A 177 -2.44 -4.41 18.30
C GLN A 177 -3.59 -3.71 19.03
N PRO A 178 -4.37 -2.87 18.33
CA PRO A 178 -5.52 -2.21 18.94
C PRO A 178 -6.67 -3.20 19.11
N VAL A 179 -7.38 -3.09 20.24
CA VAL A 179 -8.69 -3.73 20.42
C VAL A 179 -9.75 -2.77 19.89
N ILE A 180 -10.50 -3.20 18.88
CA ILE A 180 -11.51 -2.38 18.21
C ILE A 180 -12.89 -2.62 18.81
N ARG A 181 -13.57 -1.53 19.18
CA ARG A 181 -14.96 -1.54 19.66
C ARG A 181 -15.89 -0.82 18.66
N PRO A 182 -16.72 -1.55 17.92
CA PRO A 182 -17.73 -0.95 17.06
C PRO A 182 -18.95 -0.46 17.86
N VAL A 183 -19.49 0.69 17.50
CA VAL A 183 -20.71 1.29 18.06
C VAL A 183 -21.67 1.60 16.91
N PRO A 184 -22.85 0.94 16.84
CA PRO A 184 -23.84 1.26 15.82
C PRO A 184 -24.30 2.72 15.89
N VAL A 185 -24.48 3.35 14.74
CA VAL A 185 -25.10 4.67 14.60
C VAL A 185 -26.16 4.63 13.50
N SER A 186 -26.93 5.71 13.36
CA SER A 186 -28.02 5.82 12.38
C SER A 186 -27.57 5.49 10.95
N GLY A 187 -28.43 4.82 10.18
CA GLY A 187 -28.20 4.53 8.76
C GLY A 187 -27.27 3.35 8.50
N GLY A 188 -27.20 2.38 9.42
CA GLY A 188 -26.38 1.16 9.25
C GLY A 188 -24.87 1.38 9.41
N LYS A 189 -24.45 2.59 9.77
CA LYS A 189 -23.03 2.94 9.98
C LYS A 189 -22.57 2.53 11.38
N LYS A 190 -21.26 2.46 11.57
CA LYS A 190 -20.61 2.16 12.86
C LYS A 190 -19.55 3.21 13.14
N ASP A 191 -19.54 3.75 14.35
CA ASP A 191 -18.37 4.43 14.92
C ASP A 191 -17.43 3.37 15.49
N TYR A 192 -16.13 3.50 15.27
CA TYR A 192 -15.10 2.61 15.80
C TYR A 192 -14.24 3.36 16.82
N TYR A 193 -14.03 2.71 17.95
CA TYR A 193 -13.12 3.14 19.01
C TYR A 193 -12.02 2.10 19.16
N ALA A 194 -10.84 2.52 19.59
CA ALA A 194 -9.71 1.61 19.80
C ALA A 194 -9.10 1.81 21.17
N THR A 195 -8.61 0.70 21.74
CA THR A 195 -7.75 0.70 22.93
C THR A 195 -6.42 0.05 22.58
N LEU A 196 -5.32 0.68 22.98
CA LEU A 196 -3.97 0.11 22.89
C LEU A 196 -3.44 -0.17 24.31
N PRO A 197 -2.48 -1.09 24.50
CA PRO A 197 -1.92 -1.36 25.82
C PRO A 197 -1.43 -0.08 26.51
N GLY A 198 -1.98 0.22 27.69
CA GLY A 198 -1.62 1.41 28.48
C GLY A 198 -2.19 2.74 27.97
N VAL A 199 -3.07 2.73 26.97
CA VAL A 199 -3.67 3.93 26.37
C VAL A 199 -5.17 3.93 26.62
N ASN A 200 -5.72 5.08 27.01
CA ASN A 200 -7.17 5.25 27.11
C ASN A 200 -7.84 5.03 25.75
N GLU A 201 -9.08 4.56 25.77
CA GLU A 201 -9.84 4.37 24.54
C GLU A 201 -9.99 5.70 23.78
N PHE A 202 -9.82 5.66 22.46
CA PHE A 202 -9.91 6.83 21.58
C PHE A 202 -10.76 6.55 20.35
N TYR A 203 -11.32 7.62 19.78
CA TYR A 203 -12.09 7.54 18.54
C TYR A 203 -11.18 7.28 17.34
N VAL A 204 -11.56 6.32 16.50
CA VAL A 204 -10.81 5.94 15.30
C VAL A 204 -11.44 6.60 14.07
N ALA A 205 -12.64 6.16 13.70
CA ALA A 205 -13.36 6.61 12.52
C ALA A 205 -14.81 6.09 12.51
N ARG A 206 -15.58 6.48 11.49
CA ARG A 206 -16.91 5.97 11.19
C ARG A 206 -16.90 5.23 9.85
N SER A 207 -17.65 4.13 9.74
CA SER A 207 -17.89 3.51 8.44
C SER A 207 -18.71 4.42 7.51
N THR A 208 -18.37 4.41 6.23
CA THR A 208 -19.13 5.10 5.19
C THR A 208 -19.00 4.39 3.86
N SER A 209 -19.86 4.79 2.93
CA SER A 209 -19.82 4.32 1.55
C SER A 209 -19.63 5.51 0.62
N TYR A 210 -18.93 5.30 -0.48
CA TYR A 210 -18.77 6.25 -1.57
C TYR A 210 -18.71 5.50 -2.90
N LEU A 211 -19.66 5.78 -3.78
CA LEU A 211 -19.89 4.96 -4.98
C LEU A 211 -20.08 3.48 -4.58
N SER A 212 -19.35 2.56 -5.19
CA SER A 212 -19.37 1.13 -4.88
C SER A 212 -18.48 0.73 -3.69
N ASN A 213 -17.76 1.68 -3.08
CA ASN A 213 -16.78 1.39 -2.07
C ASN A 213 -17.35 1.59 -0.66
N GLU A 214 -16.83 0.81 0.28
CA GLU A 214 -16.97 1.02 1.71
C GLU A 214 -15.61 1.30 2.34
N GLY A 215 -15.60 2.05 3.44
CA GLY A 215 -14.38 2.36 4.17
C GLY A 215 -14.66 3.26 5.37
N LEU A 216 -13.63 3.98 5.79
CA LEU A 216 -13.63 4.81 6.99
C LEU A 216 -13.54 6.29 6.64
N TYR A 217 -14.24 7.12 7.40
CA TYR A 217 -14.07 8.56 7.43
C TYR A 217 -14.17 9.06 8.86
N GLN A 218 -13.55 10.20 9.16
CA GLN A 218 -13.73 10.85 10.47
C GLN A 218 -14.67 12.05 10.35
N PRO A 219 -15.87 12.02 10.96
CA PRO A 219 -16.76 13.17 11.01
C PRO A 219 -16.11 14.35 11.72
N SER A 220 -16.27 15.56 11.18
CA SER A 220 -15.67 16.76 11.81
C SER A 220 -16.16 17.02 13.24
N SER A 221 -17.36 16.54 13.62
CA SER A 221 -17.90 16.64 14.98
C SER A 221 -17.29 15.66 15.99
N LYS A 222 -16.48 14.72 15.52
CA LYS A 222 -15.82 13.67 16.32
C LYS A 222 -14.29 13.78 16.26
N LEU A 223 -13.77 14.70 15.47
CA LEU A 223 -12.33 14.89 15.34
C LEU A 223 -11.79 15.63 16.55
N GLU A 224 -10.79 15.02 17.16
CA GLU A 224 -10.00 15.57 18.25
C GLU A 224 -8.52 15.30 17.96
N GLY A 225 -7.61 15.95 18.67
CA GLY A 225 -6.17 15.72 18.55
C GLY A 225 -5.38 16.90 17.98
N PRO A 226 -4.06 16.72 17.80
CA PRO A 226 -3.16 17.79 17.38
C PRO A 226 -3.50 18.36 16.01
N ARG A 227 -3.32 19.69 15.89
CA ARG A 227 -3.57 20.43 14.65
C ARG A 227 -2.31 21.18 14.24
N TYR A 228 -2.06 21.20 12.94
CA TYR A 228 -1.10 22.08 12.32
C TYR A 228 -1.49 23.54 12.56
N LYS A 229 -0.57 24.31 13.12
CA LYS A 229 -0.65 25.77 13.23
C LYS A 229 0.54 26.37 12.51
N ILE A 230 0.31 27.40 11.71
CA ILE A 230 1.38 28.02 10.90
C ILE A 230 2.51 28.54 11.79
N SER A 231 2.16 29.17 12.92
CA SER A 231 3.11 29.73 13.90
C SER A 231 4.13 28.72 14.40
N ASP A 232 3.72 27.47 14.62
CA ASP A 232 4.55 26.43 15.23
C ASP A 232 5.67 25.98 14.28
N PHE A 233 5.52 26.27 12.98
CA PHE A 233 6.42 25.83 11.91
C PHE A 233 7.09 26.98 11.15
N THR A 234 6.70 28.23 11.41
CA THR A 234 7.25 29.42 10.71
C THR A 234 8.75 29.55 10.92
N GLY A 235 9.26 29.27 12.13
CA GLY A 235 10.70 29.37 12.41
C GLY A 235 11.57 28.39 11.62
N ARG A 236 10.99 27.31 11.06
CA ARG A 236 11.73 26.30 10.28
C ARG A 236 11.42 26.34 8.78
N TYR A 237 10.18 26.69 8.42
CA TYR A 237 9.69 26.59 7.05
C TYR A 237 9.25 27.94 6.46
N GLU A 238 9.32 29.03 7.23
CA GLU A 238 9.04 30.41 6.77
C GLU A 238 7.73 30.50 5.95
N THR A 239 7.76 31.08 4.75
CA THR A 239 6.62 31.19 3.84
C THR A 239 5.97 29.83 3.52
N VAL A 240 6.76 28.75 3.48
CA VAL A 240 6.23 27.39 3.23
C VAL A 240 5.29 26.95 4.36
N ALA A 241 5.51 27.40 5.59
CA ALA A 241 4.60 27.11 6.69
C ALA A 241 3.21 27.71 6.44
N GLY A 242 3.14 28.94 5.93
CA GLY A 242 1.91 29.62 5.54
C GLY A 242 1.20 28.90 4.39
N LEU A 243 1.98 28.52 3.36
CA LEU A 243 1.48 27.78 2.20
C LEU A 243 0.80 26.47 2.64
N LEU A 244 1.48 25.65 3.46
CA LEU A 244 0.94 24.39 3.95
C LEU A 244 -0.29 24.60 4.83
N GLY A 245 -0.31 25.65 5.66
CA GLY A 245 -1.46 25.97 6.51
C GLY A 245 -2.72 26.27 5.71
N VAL A 246 -2.60 26.99 4.59
CA VAL A 246 -3.72 27.29 3.69
C VAL A 246 -4.29 26.01 3.06
N ILE A 247 -3.42 25.12 2.57
CA ILE A 247 -3.86 23.82 2.00
C ILE A 247 -4.54 22.98 3.10
N ALA A 248 -3.88 22.84 4.25
CA ALA A 248 -4.35 22.00 5.36
C ALA A 248 -5.70 22.44 5.93
N ALA A 249 -5.97 23.75 5.99
CA ALA A 249 -7.24 24.31 6.46
C ALA A 249 -8.43 23.72 5.68
N GLY A 250 -8.19 23.38 4.42
CA GLY A 250 -9.17 22.86 3.52
C GLY A 250 -9.23 21.34 3.40
N GLU A 251 -8.09 20.65 3.52
CA GLU A 251 -8.00 19.20 3.38
C GLU A 251 -8.50 18.47 4.64
N SER A 252 -8.04 18.92 5.80
CA SER A 252 -8.27 18.21 7.06
C SER A 252 -8.83 19.13 8.15
N GLY A 253 -8.78 20.45 7.94
CA GLY A 253 -8.89 21.43 9.02
C GLY A 253 -7.60 21.56 9.84
N GLY A 254 -6.48 21.06 9.32
CA GLY A 254 -5.17 21.03 9.98
C GLY A 254 -4.93 19.82 10.89
N TYR A 255 -5.88 18.91 11.05
CA TYR A 255 -5.71 17.78 11.97
C TYR A 255 -4.70 16.75 11.45
N PHE A 256 -3.70 16.43 12.26
CA PHE A 256 -2.65 15.47 11.90
C PHE A 256 -3.11 14.02 11.84
N ASN A 257 -4.27 13.71 12.43
CA ASN A 257 -4.84 12.38 12.48
C ASN A 257 -6.00 12.16 11.49
N ARG A 258 -6.27 13.15 10.60
CA ARG A 258 -7.38 13.06 9.63
C ARG A 258 -7.17 11.88 8.69
N LEU A 259 -8.21 11.08 8.50
CA LEU A 259 -8.18 9.88 7.67
C LEU A 259 -9.45 9.73 6.80
N ASN A 260 -9.26 9.25 5.57
CA ASN A 260 -10.31 8.61 4.76
C ASN A 260 -9.77 7.36 4.04
N SER A 261 -10.60 6.33 3.86
CA SER A 261 -10.21 5.09 3.15
C SER A 261 -11.26 4.55 2.18
N TYR A 262 -12.37 5.27 2.01
CA TYR A 262 -13.53 4.84 1.22
C TYR A 262 -13.43 5.13 -0.29
N ASP A 263 -12.40 5.81 -0.78
CA ASP A 263 -12.30 6.23 -2.18
C ASP A 263 -11.22 5.46 -2.95
N ARG A 264 -10.96 5.86 -4.20
CA ARG A 264 -9.98 5.20 -5.07
C ARG A 264 -8.54 5.22 -4.53
N ALA A 265 -8.22 6.14 -3.62
CA ALA A 265 -6.90 6.18 -3.00
C ALA A 265 -6.70 5.03 -2.02
N ALA A 266 -7.79 4.36 -1.61
CA ALA A 266 -7.90 3.34 -0.57
C ALA A 266 -7.50 3.79 0.84
N PHE A 267 -6.65 4.80 0.95
CA PHE A 267 -6.22 5.42 2.19
C PHE A 267 -5.64 6.82 1.90
N THR A 268 -6.12 7.82 2.63
CA THR A 268 -5.55 9.17 2.70
C THR A 268 -5.40 9.54 4.16
N PHE A 269 -4.26 10.13 4.53
CA PHE A 269 -3.93 10.38 5.93
C PHE A 269 -3.22 11.72 6.14
N GLY A 270 -3.41 12.28 7.32
CA GLY A 270 -2.66 13.41 7.82
C GLY A 270 -3.26 14.76 7.48
N PHE A 271 -2.61 15.82 7.98
CA PHE A 271 -3.12 17.18 7.87
C PHE A 271 -3.21 17.69 6.41
N LEU A 272 -2.39 17.13 5.50
CA LEU A 272 -2.45 17.40 4.06
C LEU A 272 -3.22 16.35 3.25
N GLN A 273 -3.78 15.31 3.89
CA GLN A 273 -4.47 14.19 3.23
C GLN A 273 -3.61 13.53 2.13
N LEU A 274 -2.41 13.09 2.51
CA LEU A 274 -1.50 12.38 1.61
C LEU A 274 -2.13 11.04 1.21
N ALA A 275 -2.21 10.78 -0.09
CA ALA A 275 -2.85 9.59 -0.64
C ALA A 275 -1.89 8.40 -0.81
N ALA A 276 -2.39 7.17 -0.58
CA ALA A 276 -1.61 5.93 -0.70
C ALA A 276 -1.31 5.54 -2.15
N HIS A 277 -2.22 5.84 -3.07
CA HIS A 277 -2.15 5.28 -4.42
C HIS A 277 -1.05 5.87 -5.31
N THR A 278 -0.41 7.00 -4.99
CA THR A 278 0.50 7.70 -5.91
C THR A 278 1.96 7.25 -5.76
N PRO A 279 2.58 6.62 -6.77
CA PRO A 279 3.99 6.24 -6.70
C PRO A 279 4.91 7.46 -6.57
N LYS A 280 5.96 7.34 -5.75
CA LYS A 280 7.01 8.36 -5.55
C LYS A 280 6.48 9.73 -5.09
N ASP A 281 5.28 9.79 -4.53
CA ASP A 281 4.61 11.00 -4.07
C ASP A 281 3.68 10.66 -2.89
N ASN A 282 3.31 11.66 -2.10
CA ASN A 282 2.34 11.55 -1.00
C ASN A 282 2.69 10.48 0.06
N LEU A 283 1.73 9.61 0.42
CA LEU A 283 1.74 8.88 1.69
C LEU A 283 2.87 7.86 1.79
N ILE A 284 3.31 7.30 0.67
CA ILE A 284 4.42 6.34 0.65
C ILE A 284 5.73 6.99 1.12
N LEU A 285 5.94 8.27 0.81
CA LEU A 285 7.14 9.00 1.24
C LEU A 285 7.10 9.25 2.75
N LEU A 286 5.91 9.49 3.30
CA LEU A 286 5.72 9.63 4.75
C LEU A 286 6.01 8.31 5.47
N PHE A 287 5.42 7.21 5.02
CA PHE A 287 5.66 5.89 5.63
C PHE A 287 7.13 5.48 5.54
N ARG A 288 7.81 5.76 4.42
CA ARG A 288 9.24 5.52 4.28
C ARG A 288 10.06 6.28 5.32
N ARG A 289 9.80 7.58 5.51
CA ARG A 289 10.50 8.37 6.54
C ARG A 289 10.17 7.88 7.94
N LEU A 290 8.90 7.64 8.26
CA LEU A 290 8.50 7.17 9.58
C LEU A 290 9.14 5.81 9.92
N ALA A 291 9.16 4.87 8.97
CA ALA A 291 9.80 3.57 9.16
C ALA A 291 11.33 3.67 9.34
N ALA A 292 11.98 4.68 8.76
CA ALA A 292 13.42 4.90 8.90
C ALA A 292 13.80 5.73 10.14
N GLU A 293 13.00 6.72 10.50
CA GLU A 293 13.41 7.84 11.37
C GLU A 293 12.63 7.92 12.69
N ASN A 294 11.44 7.31 12.82
CA ASN A 294 10.57 7.49 13.99
C ASN A 294 10.37 6.19 14.80
N THR A 295 10.84 6.20 16.04
CA THR A 295 10.83 5.02 16.93
C THR A 295 9.42 4.59 17.31
N ALA A 296 8.50 5.54 17.58
CA ALA A 296 7.12 5.21 17.91
C ALA A 296 6.39 4.51 16.75
N PHE A 297 6.59 4.99 15.52
CA PHE A 297 6.08 4.33 14.32
C PHE A 297 6.67 2.92 14.17
N GLN A 298 7.98 2.74 14.35
CA GLN A 298 8.61 1.42 14.29
C GLN A 298 8.05 0.44 15.33
N GLY A 299 7.66 0.93 16.52
CA GLY A 299 6.99 0.12 17.55
C GLY A 299 5.54 -0.24 17.19
N LEU A 300 4.83 0.63 16.47
CA LEU A 300 3.46 0.40 16.01
C LEU A 300 3.42 -0.48 14.75
N PHE A 301 4.39 -0.33 13.85
CA PHE A 301 4.50 -1.01 12.56
C PHE A 301 5.87 -1.70 12.42
N PRO A 302 6.20 -2.66 13.29
CA PRO A 302 7.51 -3.33 13.26
C PRO A 302 7.70 -4.23 12.03
N ASP A 303 6.61 -4.52 11.31
CA ASP A 303 6.65 -5.20 10.03
C ASP A 303 7.00 -4.25 8.87
N LEU A 304 7.22 -2.95 9.10
CA LEU A 304 7.64 -2.03 8.03
C LEU A 304 9.10 -1.64 8.19
N LYS A 305 9.87 -1.80 7.10
CA LYS A 305 11.29 -1.47 7.08
C LYS A 305 11.70 -0.84 5.76
N VAL A 306 12.63 0.10 5.81
CA VAL A 306 13.29 0.62 4.61
C VAL A 306 14.49 -0.27 4.27
N ILE A 307 14.49 -0.81 3.06
CA ILE A 307 15.58 -1.62 2.49
C ILE A 307 15.95 -0.97 1.17
N ASP A 308 17.22 -0.62 1.00
CA ASP A 308 17.76 0.08 -0.18
C ASP A 308 16.94 1.34 -0.57
N GLY A 309 16.50 2.10 0.44
CA GLY A 309 15.73 3.33 0.25
C GLY A 309 14.27 3.11 -0.16
N VAL A 310 13.76 1.87 -0.14
CA VAL A 310 12.40 1.50 -0.51
C VAL A 310 11.66 0.93 0.70
N LEU A 311 10.41 1.35 0.90
CA LEU A 311 9.55 0.79 1.95
C LEU A 311 9.16 -0.65 1.62
N HIS A 312 9.45 -1.55 2.54
CA HIS A 312 9.06 -2.95 2.48
C HIS A 312 8.23 -3.34 3.69
N ARG A 313 7.37 -4.33 3.50
CA ARG A 313 6.76 -5.10 4.56
C ARG A 313 7.57 -6.37 4.82
N LEU A 314 8.02 -6.56 6.04
CA LEU A 314 8.59 -7.80 6.53
C LEU A 314 7.46 -8.83 6.70
N VAL A 315 7.61 -9.97 6.06
CA VAL A 315 6.69 -11.10 6.16
C VAL A 315 7.53 -12.30 6.54
N GLY A 316 7.59 -12.60 7.84
CA GLY A 316 8.53 -13.59 8.36
C GLY A 316 9.98 -13.11 8.21
N THR A 317 10.74 -13.78 7.35
CA THR A 317 12.16 -13.48 7.08
C THR A 317 12.38 -12.70 5.78
N HIS A 318 11.36 -12.60 4.92
CA HIS A 318 11.44 -11.89 3.66
C HIS A 318 10.83 -10.50 3.78
N SER A 319 11.08 -9.70 2.76
CA SER A 319 10.58 -8.34 2.64
C SER A 319 9.89 -8.17 1.29
N VAL A 320 8.63 -7.72 1.30
CA VAL A 320 7.86 -7.40 0.10
C VAL A 320 7.89 -5.88 -0.10
N SER A 321 8.31 -5.42 -1.28
CA SER A 321 8.27 -3.99 -1.60
C SER A 321 6.82 -3.51 -1.67
N LEU A 322 6.52 -2.42 -0.98
CA LEU A 322 5.22 -1.76 -1.05
C LEU A 322 5.19 -0.67 -2.15
N GLU A 323 6.33 -0.37 -2.75
CA GLU A 323 6.47 0.77 -3.68
C GLU A 323 6.42 0.39 -5.16
N LYS A 324 6.13 -0.88 -5.46
CA LYS A 324 6.02 -1.32 -6.84
C LYS A 324 4.82 -0.62 -7.50
N ALA A 325 5.09 0.01 -8.64
CA ALA A 325 4.10 0.74 -9.41
C ALA A 325 3.42 -0.20 -10.43
N TYR A 326 2.09 -0.17 -10.47
CA TYR A 326 1.26 -0.96 -11.36
C TYR A 326 0.33 -0.07 -12.18
N PRO A 327 -0.01 -0.41 -13.42
CA PRO A 327 -1.09 0.26 -14.14
C PRO A 327 -2.41 0.12 -13.37
N ARG A 328 -3.16 1.22 -13.22
CA ARG A 328 -4.46 1.21 -12.56
C ARG A 328 -5.45 0.40 -13.41
N PRO A 329 -6.25 -0.50 -12.79
CA PRO A 329 -7.32 -1.20 -13.50
C PRO A 329 -8.25 -0.22 -14.24
N GLY A 330 -8.46 -0.46 -15.53
CA GLY A 330 -9.26 0.40 -16.41
C GLY A 330 -8.57 1.70 -16.87
N HIS A 331 -7.38 2.03 -16.37
CA HIS A 331 -6.66 3.27 -16.69
C HIS A 331 -5.14 3.03 -16.79
N PRO A 332 -4.66 2.34 -17.85
CA PRO A 332 -3.29 1.84 -17.93
C PRO A 332 -2.21 2.93 -17.94
N ASN A 333 -2.56 4.18 -18.24
CA ASN A 333 -1.66 5.33 -18.23
C ASN A 333 -1.49 5.98 -16.84
N GLU A 334 -2.27 5.54 -15.85
CA GLU A 334 -2.18 6.00 -14.47
C GLU A 334 -1.57 4.88 -13.63
N LEU A 335 -0.43 5.12 -12.99
CA LEU A 335 0.21 4.13 -12.13
C LEU A 335 -0.29 4.26 -10.69
N ASN A 336 -0.43 3.14 -10.00
CA ASN A 336 -0.74 3.09 -8.57
C ASN A 336 0.19 2.15 -7.77
N LEU A 337 0.15 2.29 -6.44
CA LEU A 337 0.86 1.43 -5.48
C LEU A 337 -0.06 0.37 -4.90
N LYS A 338 -0.48 -0.60 -5.72
CA LYS A 338 -1.44 -1.65 -5.29
C LYS A 338 -1.02 -2.34 -3.99
N ASP A 339 0.25 -2.71 -3.86
CA ASP A 339 0.74 -3.45 -2.68
C ASP A 339 0.69 -2.60 -1.40
N PHE A 340 1.03 -1.31 -1.47
CA PHE A 340 0.87 -0.38 -0.36
C PHE A 340 -0.60 -0.10 -0.03
N MET A 341 -1.44 0.08 -1.04
CA MET A 341 -2.88 0.26 -0.85
C MET A 341 -3.49 -0.94 -0.12
N SER A 342 -3.21 -2.17 -0.58
CA SER A 342 -3.71 -3.40 0.04
C SER A 342 -3.14 -3.65 1.44
N TYR A 343 -1.95 -3.15 1.76
CA TYR A 343 -1.42 -3.17 3.12
C TYR A 343 -2.26 -2.32 4.08
N LEU A 344 -2.72 -1.14 3.62
CA LEU A 344 -3.49 -0.20 4.43
C LEU A 344 -4.98 -0.51 4.46
N ASN A 345 -5.54 -0.90 3.31
CA ASN A 345 -6.94 -1.22 3.11
C ASN A 345 -7.06 -2.37 2.08
N PRO A 346 -7.21 -3.62 2.54
CA PRO A 346 -7.14 -4.80 1.68
C PRO A 346 -8.37 -4.98 0.78
N ASP A 347 -9.53 -4.47 1.17
CA ASP A 347 -10.80 -4.68 0.46
C ASP A 347 -11.65 -3.39 0.47
N LEU A 348 -11.80 -2.76 -0.69
CA LEU A 348 -12.62 -1.55 -0.82
C LEU A 348 -14.12 -1.83 -0.81
N ALA A 349 -14.56 -3.09 -0.77
CA ALA A 349 -15.98 -3.45 -0.73
C ALA A 349 -16.55 -3.53 0.69
N LYS A 350 -15.69 -3.52 1.73
CA LYS A 350 -16.11 -3.65 3.14
C LYS A 350 -15.07 -3.04 4.08
N VAL A 351 -15.50 -2.62 5.26
CA VAL A 351 -14.55 -2.28 6.34
C VAL A 351 -13.95 -3.57 6.92
N ASP A 352 -12.62 -3.69 6.87
CA ASP A 352 -11.86 -4.87 7.30
C ASP A 352 -11.09 -4.64 8.62
N ASP A 353 -10.80 -5.71 9.36
CA ASP A 353 -10.06 -5.64 10.63
C ASP A 353 -8.63 -5.10 10.44
N LEU A 354 -7.98 -5.38 9.31
CA LEU A 354 -6.66 -4.83 9.00
C LEU A 354 -6.72 -3.32 8.77
N GLU A 355 -7.72 -2.85 8.02
CA GLU A 355 -7.95 -1.42 7.77
C GLU A 355 -8.17 -0.68 9.09
N LEU A 356 -9.01 -1.23 9.98
CA LEU A 356 -9.26 -0.69 11.31
C LEU A 356 -8.01 -0.67 12.18
N SER A 357 -7.21 -1.75 12.16
CA SER A 357 -5.98 -1.86 12.94
C SER A 357 -4.93 -0.83 12.51
N VAL A 358 -4.67 -0.74 11.20
CA VAL A 358 -3.75 0.26 10.63
C VAL A 358 -4.23 1.67 10.94
N THR A 359 -5.52 1.94 10.75
CA THR A 359 -6.13 3.25 11.03
C THR A 359 -5.95 3.64 12.49
N ALA A 360 -6.29 2.75 13.42
CA ALA A 360 -6.18 3.03 14.85
C ALA A 360 -4.72 3.31 15.27
N ARG A 361 -3.74 2.56 14.74
CA ARG A 361 -2.32 2.82 14.99
C ARG A 361 -1.85 4.17 14.43
N MET A 362 -2.27 4.53 13.22
CA MET A 362 -1.91 5.82 12.62
C MET A 362 -2.55 7.01 13.36
N VAL A 363 -3.83 6.89 13.73
CA VAL A 363 -4.54 7.90 14.53
C VAL A 363 -3.88 8.07 15.90
N HIS A 364 -3.53 6.96 16.56
CA HIS A 364 -2.81 6.98 17.83
C HIS A 364 -1.46 7.69 17.72
N LEU A 365 -0.64 7.32 16.71
CA LEU A 365 0.65 7.95 16.48
C LEU A 365 0.51 9.47 16.32
N ALA A 366 -0.40 9.91 15.46
CA ALA A 366 -0.61 11.35 15.22
C ALA A 366 -1.16 12.09 16.45
N ASN A 367 -1.87 11.39 17.35
CA ASN A 367 -2.36 11.97 18.59
C ASN A 367 -1.28 12.16 19.65
N MET A 368 -0.24 11.33 19.65
CA MET A 368 0.70 11.21 20.76
C MET A 368 2.14 11.60 20.43
N ASP A 369 2.54 11.54 19.17
CA ASP A 369 3.95 11.68 18.76
C ASP A 369 4.18 12.94 17.94
N GLU A 370 4.74 13.97 18.59
CA GLU A 370 5.03 15.26 17.96
C GLU A 370 6.12 15.14 16.88
N GLU A 371 7.06 14.22 17.01
CA GLU A 371 8.12 14.00 16.02
C GLU A 371 7.56 13.40 14.72
N ALA A 372 6.62 12.46 14.82
CA ALA A 372 5.89 11.92 13.68
C ALA A 372 5.09 13.02 13.00
N ASN A 373 4.41 13.89 13.76
CA ASN A 373 3.72 15.06 13.21
C ASN A 373 4.68 16.03 12.52
N ALA A 374 5.87 16.28 13.08
CA ALA A 374 6.90 17.08 12.44
C ALA A 374 7.42 16.45 11.14
N LEU A 375 7.54 15.11 11.07
CA LEU A 375 7.87 14.38 9.85
C LEU A 375 6.75 14.48 8.80
N GLN A 376 5.47 14.45 9.21
CA GLN A 376 4.35 14.75 8.31
C GLN A 376 4.52 16.12 7.65
N VAL A 377 4.84 17.16 8.44
CA VAL A 377 5.06 18.53 7.92
C VAL A 377 6.25 18.57 6.98
N LYS A 378 7.37 17.93 7.34
CA LYS A 378 8.58 17.89 6.51
C LYS A 378 8.29 17.28 5.14
N VAL A 379 7.63 16.12 5.11
CA VAL A 379 7.28 15.43 3.86
C VAL A 379 6.30 16.26 3.02
N ALA A 380 5.31 16.88 3.66
CA ALA A 380 4.38 17.79 3.00
C ALA A 380 5.11 19.00 2.37
N ALA A 381 6.07 19.60 3.08
CA ALA A 381 6.89 20.69 2.56
C ALA A 381 7.74 20.25 1.36
N ASP A 382 8.46 19.12 1.49
CA ASP A 382 9.31 18.55 0.44
C ASP A 382 8.49 18.29 -0.85
N ILE A 383 7.33 17.65 -0.71
CA ILE A 383 6.41 17.37 -1.83
C ILE A 383 5.92 18.67 -2.46
N THR A 384 5.42 19.58 -1.65
CA THR A 384 4.75 20.78 -2.16
C THR A 384 5.73 21.72 -2.85
N MET A 385 6.91 21.93 -2.26
CA MET A 385 7.97 22.75 -2.85
C MET A 385 8.61 22.09 -4.07
N GLY A 386 8.78 20.76 -4.07
CA GLY A 386 9.20 20.02 -5.26
C GLY A 386 8.23 20.24 -6.42
N LYS A 387 6.91 20.15 -6.18
CA LYS A 387 5.90 20.43 -7.21
C LYS A 387 5.92 21.89 -7.66
N LEU A 388 6.11 22.84 -6.75
CA LEU A 388 6.16 24.26 -7.05
C LEU A 388 7.35 24.58 -7.96
N ARG A 389 8.56 24.16 -7.57
CA ARG A 389 9.81 24.39 -8.30
C ARG A 389 9.85 23.63 -9.61
N ASP A 390 9.60 22.32 -9.58
CA ASP A 390 9.90 21.43 -10.71
C ASP A 390 8.75 21.38 -11.74
N ARG A 391 7.57 21.92 -11.40
CA ARG A 391 6.40 21.89 -12.30
C ARG A 391 5.71 23.24 -12.42
N TYR A 392 5.21 23.79 -11.32
CA TYR A 392 4.31 24.94 -11.38
C TYR A 392 5.03 26.22 -11.83
N ALA A 393 6.29 26.42 -11.40
CA ALA A 393 7.13 27.52 -11.85
C ALA A 393 7.24 27.56 -13.37
N HIS A 394 7.53 26.41 -14.00
CA HIS A 394 7.63 26.30 -15.45
C HIS A 394 6.29 26.41 -16.18
N TRP A 395 5.21 25.90 -15.59
CA TRP A 395 3.89 25.96 -16.24
C TRP A 395 3.29 27.36 -16.26
N TYR A 396 3.63 28.20 -15.27
CA TYR A 396 2.95 29.47 -15.01
C TYR A 396 3.86 30.70 -14.97
N GLY A 397 5.18 30.53 -15.04
CA GLY A 397 6.14 31.64 -14.92
C GLY A 397 6.06 32.28 -13.54
N LEU A 398 6.45 31.53 -12.50
CA LEU A 398 6.27 31.97 -11.11
C LEU A 398 7.40 32.84 -10.56
N ASP A 399 8.45 33.12 -11.33
CA ASP A 399 9.52 34.00 -10.87
C ASP A 399 9.00 35.41 -10.55
N GLY A 400 9.31 35.91 -9.36
CA GLY A 400 8.80 37.19 -8.84
C GLY A 400 7.30 37.19 -8.48
N VAL A 401 6.60 36.04 -8.55
CA VAL A 401 5.16 35.96 -8.26
C VAL A 401 4.93 35.82 -6.76
N SER A 402 3.96 36.58 -6.23
CA SER A 402 3.58 36.55 -4.81
C SER A 402 3.30 35.12 -4.31
N ASP A 403 3.78 34.86 -3.10
CA ASP A 403 3.50 33.67 -2.29
C ASP A 403 1.99 33.32 -2.17
N LEU A 404 1.10 34.31 -2.12
CA LEU A 404 -0.35 34.11 -2.11
C LEU A 404 -0.84 33.43 -3.40
N ILE A 405 -0.34 33.89 -4.55
CA ILE A 405 -0.70 33.30 -5.85
C ILE A 405 -0.13 31.89 -5.95
N CYS A 406 1.15 31.71 -5.57
CA CYS A 406 1.80 30.41 -5.56
C CYS A 406 1.06 29.41 -4.67
N THR A 407 0.60 29.86 -3.50
CA THR A 407 -0.19 29.06 -2.56
C THR A 407 -1.54 28.66 -3.15
N ALA A 408 -2.27 29.59 -3.78
CA ALA A 408 -3.54 29.29 -4.42
C ALA A 408 -3.38 28.25 -5.55
N ILE A 409 -2.32 28.37 -6.36
CA ILE A 409 -1.99 27.39 -7.41
C ILE A 409 -1.69 26.02 -6.80
N ALA A 410 -0.91 25.98 -5.71
CA ALA A 410 -0.57 24.74 -5.03
C ALA A 410 -1.82 24.02 -4.48
N ASP A 411 -2.76 24.74 -3.82
CA ASP A 411 -4.03 24.14 -3.33
C ASP A 411 -4.88 23.57 -4.47
N ILE A 412 -5.01 24.31 -5.58
CA ILE A 412 -5.82 23.88 -6.74
C ILE A 412 -5.29 22.55 -7.30
N HIS A 413 -3.98 22.42 -7.44
CA HIS A 413 -3.37 21.20 -7.99
C HIS A 413 -3.24 20.06 -6.99
N HIS A 414 -3.18 20.35 -5.68
CA HIS A 414 -3.04 19.34 -4.63
C HIS A 414 -4.08 18.23 -4.74
N GLN A 415 -5.34 18.60 -5.03
CA GLN A 415 -6.45 17.65 -5.22
C GLN A 415 -7.00 17.63 -6.66
N GLY A 416 -6.26 18.18 -7.64
CA GLY A 416 -6.68 18.19 -9.04
C GLY A 416 -7.98 18.95 -9.32
N ARG A 417 -8.27 20.02 -8.57
CA ARG A 417 -9.53 20.79 -8.65
C ARG A 417 -9.63 21.71 -9.86
N GLY A 418 -8.53 21.87 -10.59
CA GLY A 418 -8.44 22.77 -11.72
C GLY A 418 -7.41 22.30 -12.74
N THR A 419 -7.72 22.58 -14.00
CA THR A 419 -6.82 22.31 -15.12
C THR A 419 -5.77 23.41 -15.27
N LYS A 420 -4.68 23.10 -15.98
CA LYS A 420 -3.66 24.11 -16.31
C LYS A 420 -4.25 25.30 -17.06
N THR A 421 -5.20 25.06 -17.96
CA THR A 421 -5.87 26.09 -18.76
C THR A 421 -6.66 27.05 -17.87
N GLN A 422 -7.42 26.54 -16.91
CA GLN A 422 -8.18 27.37 -15.96
C GLN A 422 -7.25 28.24 -15.12
N VAL A 423 -6.14 27.69 -14.63
CA VAL A 423 -5.15 28.46 -13.85
C VAL A 423 -4.52 29.57 -14.71
N LYS A 424 -4.12 29.29 -15.96
CA LYS A 424 -3.59 30.31 -16.87
C LYS A 424 -4.59 31.43 -17.15
N ALA A 425 -5.86 31.07 -17.39
CA ALA A 425 -6.93 32.05 -17.59
C ALA A 425 -7.14 32.94 -16.34
N ALA A 426 -7.12 32.35 -15.15
CA ALA A 426 -7.24 33.09 -13.90
C ALA A 426 -6.05 34.04 -13.66
N LEU A 427 -4.83 33.62 -14.01
CA LEU A 427 -3.64 34.48 -13.93
C LEU A 427 -3.68 35.65 -14.93
N ALA A 428 -4.38 35.49 -16.05
CA ALA A 428 -4.59 36.54 -17.04
C ALA A 428 -5.79 37.47 -16.74
N ALA A 429 -6.62 37.15 -15.73
CA ALA A 429 -7.85 37.88 -15.44
C ALA A 429 -7.66 39.32 -14.90
N GLY A 430 -6.43 39.72 -14.57
CA GLY A 430 -6.13 41.08 -14.18
C GLY A 430 -4.66 41.32 -13.83
N SER A 431 -4.26 42.58 -13.72
CA SER A 431 -2.88 42.99 -13.42
C SER A 431 -2.52 42.95 -11.93
N THR A 432 -3.50 42.97 -11.02
CA THR A 432 -3.25 43.00 -9.57
C THR A 432 -3.29 41.61 -8.95
N VAL A 433 -2.54 41.41 -7.86
CA VAL A 433 -2.56 40.16 -7.07
C VAL A 433 -3.98 39.80 -6.63
N GLN A 434 -4.75 40.77 -6.14
CA GLN A 434 -6.12 40.54 -5.68
C GLN A 434 -7.03 40.00 -6.79
N LYS A 435 -6.99 40.59 -8.00
CA LYS A 435 -7.82 40.12 -9.13
C LYS A 435 -7.47 38.69 -9.53
N LYS A 436 -6.18 38.35 -9.56
CA LYS A 436 -5.71 36.99 -9.85
C LYS A 436 -6.17 36.01 -8.75
N LEU A 437 -6.05 36.37 -7.48
CA LEU A 437 -6.50 35.54 -6.35
C LEU A 437 -8.01 35.30 -6.38
N ASP A 438 -8.81 36.33 -6.63
CA ASP A 438 -10.27 36.17 -6.72
C ASP A 438 -10.69 35.28 -7.90
N ALA A 439 -9.92 35.28 -9.00
CA ALA A 439 -10.14 34.36 -10.12
C ALA A 439 -9.70 32.92 -9.79
N LEU A 440 -8.52 32.74 -9.17
CA LEU A 440 -8.00 31.44 -8.76
C LEU A 440 -8.93 30.76 -7.74
N CYS A 441 -9.42 31.51 -6.74
CA CYS A 441 -10.31 30.99 -5.71
C CYS A 441 -11.70 30.56 -6.23
N LYS A 442 -12.02 30.80 -7.51
CA LYS A 442 -13.27 30.33 -8.14
C LYS A 442 -13.10 29.00 -8.88
N ILE A 443 -11.87 28.58 -9.15
CA ILE A 443 -11.60 27.35 -9.91
C ILE A 443 -12.15 26.14 -9.14
N GLY A 444 -12.96 25.33 -9.83
CA GLY A 444 -13.63 24.17 -9.24
C GLY A 444 -14.93 24.50 -8.48
N GLY A 445 -15.39 25.75 -8.50
CA GLY A 445 -16.56 26.21 -7.71
C GLY A 445 -17.88 25.49 -8.03
N GLU A 446 -18.06 24.98 -9.25
CA GLU A 446 -19.24 24.20 -9.64
C GLU A 446 -19.38 22.89 -8.85
N SER A 447 -18.25 22.24 -8.52
CA SER A 447 -18.23 20.96 -7.81
C SER A 447 -17.78 21.10 -6.35
N TYR A 448 -17.07 22.18 -5.99
CA TYR A 448 -16.35 22.33 -4.73
C TYR A 448 -16.49 23.73 -4.10
N ALA A 449 -17.68 24.34 -4.15
CA ALA A 449 -17.94 25.70 -3.64
C ALA A 449 -17.43 25.94 -2.20
N SER A 450 -17.61 24.97 -1.29
CA SER A 450 -17.14 25.07 0.10
C SER A 450 -15.60 25.11 0.21
N ARG A 451 -14.89 24.41 -0.69
CA ARG A 451 -13.42 24.43 -0.75
C ARG A 451 -12.92 25.77 -1.27
N CYS A 452 -13.54 26.31 -2.32
CA CYS A 452 -13.26 27.65 -2.83
C CYS A 452 -13.41 28.73 -1.74
N ALA A 453 -14.50 28.68 -0.98
CA ALA A 453 -14.72 29.59 0.13
C ALA A 453 -13.67 29.42 1.25
N THR A 454 -13.23 28.20 1.51
CA THR A 454 -12.20 27.91 2.51
C THR A 454 -10.83 28.41 2.08
N LEU A 455 -10.43 28.19 0.82
CA LEU A 455 -9.19 28.70 0.25
C LEU A 455 -9.13 30.23 0.36
N LYS A 456 -10.21 30.91 -0.05
CA LYS A 456 -10.29 32.38 0.04
C LYS A 456 -10.12 32.88 1.47
N ARG A 457 -10.82 32.28 2.45
CA ARG A 457 -10.70 32.65 3.86
C ARG A 457 -9.30 32.37 4.42
N ALA A 458 -8.74 31.20 4.13
CA ALA A 458 -7.43 30.80 4.65
C ALA A 458 -6.31 31.69 4.10
N LEU A 459 -6.34 32.05 2.81
CA LEU A 459 -5.40 33.01 2.23
C LEU A 459 -5.51 34.39 2.87
N ALA A 460 -6.74 34.88 3.08
CA ALA A 460 -6.96 36.18 3.72
C ALA A 460 -6.44 36.18 5.17
N GLN A 461 -6.68 35.11 5.92
CA GLN A 461 -6.20 34.96 7.29
C GLN A 461 -4.67 34.87 7.34
N ALA A 462 -4.06 34.00 6.55
CA ALA A 462 -2.60 33.85 6.50
C ALA A 462 -1.91 35.17 6.08
N LYS A 463 -2.55 35.97 5.22
CA LYS A 463 -2.08 37.32 4.90
C LYS A 463 -2.19 38.28 6.08
N ALA A 464 -3.34 38.31 6.74
CA ALA A 464 -3.58 39.19 7.89
C ALA A 464 -2.62 38.89 9.05
N ASP A 465 -2.27 37.62 9.24
CA ASP A 465 -1.35 37.14 10.28
C ASP A 465 0.13 37.30 9.90
N GLY A 466 0.43 37.83 8.71
CA GLY A 466 1.81 38.05 8.24
C GLY A 466 2.56 36.78 7.85
N HIS A 467 1.86 35.67 7.62
CA HIS A 467 2.46 34.41 7.18
C HIS A 467 2.59 34.29 5.65
N LEU A 468 1.78 35.05 4.91
CA LEU A 468 1.81 35.15 3.45
C LEU A 468 1.58 36.61 3.02
N GLY A 469 1.88 36.93 1.77
CA GLY A 469 1.77 38.28 1.20
C GLY A 469 3.01 39.13 1.42
N ILE A 470 4.11 38.53 1.88
CA ILE A 470 5.37 39.21 2.24
C ILE A 470 6.57 38.69 1.43
N SER A 471 6.35 37.67 0.60
CA SER A 471 7.39 37.02 -0.19
C SER A 471 6.96 36.80 -1.64
N VAL A 472 7.95 36.66 -2.52
CA VAL A 472 7.80 36.24 -3.91
C VAL A 472 8.56 34.95 -4.14
N PHE A 473 8.09 34.14 -5.10
CA PHE A 473 8.81 32.94 -5.51
C PHE A 473 10.01 33.33 -6.37
N ASP A 474 11.17 32.75 -6.06
CA ASP A 474 12.42 32.95 -6.79
C ASP A 474 12.74 31.65 -7.53
N GLN A 475 12.62 31.66 -8.86
CA GLN A 475 12.77 30.45 -9.66
C GLN A 475 14.22 29.96 -9.67
N GLY A 476 15.20 30.86 -9.52
CA GLY A 476 16.62 30.51 -9.48
C GLY A 476 16.99 29.62 -8.28
N SER A 477 16.54 29.98 -7.08
CA SER A 477 16.71 29.17 -5.87
C SER A 477 15.65 28.08 -5.71
N GLY A 478 14.47 28.27 -6.33
CA GLY A 478 13.30 27.42 -6.12
C GLY A 478 12.64 27.61 -4.74
N LEU A 479 12.91 28.74 -4.08
CA LEU A 479 12.42 29.10 -2.76
C LEU A 479 11.65 30.42 -2.79
N PHE A 480 11.08 30.82 -1.64
CA PHE A 480 10.47 32.13 -1.47
C PHE A 480 11.50 33.11 -0.91
N LYS A 481 11.49 34.35 -1.40
CA LYS A 481 12.30 35.45 -0.87
C LYS A 481 11.42 36.63 -0.43
N PRO A 482 11.78 37.38 0.61
CA PRO A 482 11.04 38.57 1.03
C PRO A 482 10.90 39.60 -0.10
N THR A 483 9.78 40.33 -0.12
CA THR A 483 9.54 41.40 -1.10
C THR A 483 10.37 42.66 -0.88
N GLU A 484 10.90 42.85 0.34
CA GLU A 484 11.77 43.98 0.71
C GLU A 484 13.03 43.46 1.41
N GLY A 485 14.20 44.06 1.12
CA GLY A 485 15.42 43.85 1.92
C GLY A 485 16.54 42.98 1.34
N TRP A 486 16.57 42.69 0.04
CA TRP A 486 17.78 42.16 -0.62
C TRP A 486 18.49 43.28 -1.39
N LEU A 487 19.69 43.65 -0.91
CA LEU A 487 20.70 44.29 -1.74
C LEU A 487 21.30 43.19 -2.64
N GLU A 488 21.40 43.49 -3.94
CA GLU A 488 21.98 42.62 -4.98
C GLU A 488 23.38 42.10 -4.64
#